data_AF-A0A972G3E7-F1
#
_entry.id   AF-A0A972G3E7-F1
#
_cell.length_a   1.000
_cell.length_b   1.000
_cell.length_c   1.000
_cell.angle_alpha   90.00
_cell.angle_beta   90.00
_cell.angle_gamma   90.00
#
_symmetry.space_group_name_H-M   'P 1'
#
loop_
_entity.id
_entity.type
_entity.pdbx_description
1 polymer ?
#
loop_
_entity_poly.entity_id
_entity_poly.type
_entity_poly.pdbx_seq_one_letter_code
_entity_poly.pdbx_strand_id
1 'polypeptide(L)'
;MLHLPQPISYDERLFDRRFLDCWRRQALVFMEQAGADIDALLYSAFVSSDQIFDETLCGEAPKYAFPTDCLNDEGLALIGWQQTISKCNSFDEARATIEKALNDSGFAVLMGSVFYFAHNPEYRQEHLNHSIVLTDQAPDGSWVLHDDDPMTALRPYRYPDHDVAAFFDNNGTRAVRVFRAISSPTPDEINSRARSLFTRRTSQHRDDMRLLSDIRAIATDPHRRLHQVARHLRESFSLLSGSRSLSARFLRCVVRDQDTATLMDACAEQALVLRNLMMKVEYGGRLNLDRLETRCLELRGMESSLLERLTMERHPA
;
A
#
# COMPACT_ATOMS: atom_id res chain seq x y z
N MET A 1 2.72 36.71 -6.34
CA MET A 1 2.93 35.63 -5.34
C MET A 1 1.73 34.70 -5.41
N LEU A 2 1.88 33.57 -6.11
CA LEU A 2 0.84 32.54 -6.15
C LEU A 2 0.81 31.86 -4.78
N HIS A 3 -0.33 31.90 -4.09
CA HIS A 3 -0.56 31.02 -2.96
C HIS A 3 -0.51 29.58 -3.48
N LEU A 4 0.63 28.91 -3.28
CA LEU A 4 0.67 27.46 -3.44
C LEU A 4 -0.37 26.90 -2.47
N PRO A 5 -1.21 25.94 -2.89
CA PRO A 5 -2.09 25.24 -1.98
C PRO A 5 -1.23 24.74 -0.81
N GLN A 6 -1.72 24.97 0.41
CA GLN A 6 -1.10 24.44 1.63
C GLN A 6 -0.78 22.95 1.39
N PRO A 7 0.39 22.46 1.81
CA PRO A 7 0.66 21.04 1.80
C PRO A 7 -0.55 20.33 2.41
N ILE A 8 -1.11 19.36 1.68
CA ILE A 8 -2.02 18.41 2.31
C ILE A 8 -1.25 17.88 3.53
N SER A 9 -1.84 17.90 4.73
CA SER A 9 -1.20 17.34 5.93
C SER A 9 -1.07 15.83 5.71
N TYR A 10 0.05 15.48 5.09
CA TYR A 10 0.26 14.22 4.40
C TYR A 10 0.95 13.19 5.29
N ASP A 11 1.77 13.67 6.24
CA ASP A 11 2.58 12.82 7.11
C ASP A 11 1.81 12.19 8.27
N GLU A 12 0.61 12.69 8.61
CA GLU A 12 -0.18 12.15 9.75
C GLU A 12 -1.20 11.09 9.35
N ARG A 13 -1.56 10.99 8.05
CA ARG A 13 -2.69 10.17 7.56
C ARG A 13 -2.33 9.08 6.55
N LEU A 14 -1.05 8.93 6.23
CA LEU A 14 -0.68 8.12 5.08
C LEU A 14 -0.93 6.62 5.26
N PHE A 15 -1.48 6.00 4.22
CA PHE A 15 -1.52 4.56 4.06
C PHE A 15 -0.12 4.02 3.80
N ASP A 16 0.15 2.88 4.42
CA ASP A 16 1.50 2.42 4.63
C ASP A 16 2.21 1.97 3.34
N ARG A 17 3.24 2.72 2.88
CA ARG A 17 4.14 2.33 1.76
C ARG A 17 4.86 1.02 2.02
N ARG A 18 4.87 0.54 3.26
CA ARG A 18 5.41 -0.77 3.61
C ARG A 18 4.54 -1.90 3.03
N PHE A 19 3.24 -1.67 2.79
CA PHE A 19 2.28 -2.67 2.31
C PHE A 19 1.62 -2.32 0.96
N LEU A 20 1.23 -1.07 0.74
CA LEU A 20 0.64 -0.63 -0.52
C LEU A 20 1.71 -0.12 -1.49
N ASP A 21 1.52 -0.38 -2.78
CA ASP A 21 2.29 0.25 -3.85
C ASP A 21 1.79 1.68 -4.13
N CYS A 22 2.54 2.40 -4.98
CA CYS A 22 2.33 3.83 -5.22
C CYS A 22 0.89 4.15 -5.64
N TRP A 23 0.35 3.42 -6.62
CA TRP A 23 -0.97 3.74 -7.17
C TRP A 23 -2.09 3.44 -6.18
N ARG A 24 -2.01 2.36 -5.38
CA ARG A 24 -3.05 2.05 -4.39
C ARG A 24 -3.11 3.12 -3.32
N ARG A 25 -1.95 3.53 -2.81
CA ARG A 25 -1.83 4.58 -1.79
C ARG A 25 -2.32 5.92 -2.32
N GLN A 26 -1.90 6.29 -3.53
CA GLN A 26 -2.39 7.48 -4.22
C GLN A 26 -3.91 7.44 -4.39
N ALA A 27 -4.47 6.34 -4.90
CA ALA A 27 -5.90 6.17 -5.07
C ALA A 27 -6.67 6.34 -3.76
N LEU A 28 -6.23 5.72 -2.66
CA LEU A 28 -6.88 5.87 -1.36
C LEU A 28 -6.94 7.34 -0.92
N VAL A 29 -5.83 8.07 -1.00
CA VAL A 29 -5.78 9.50 -0.62
C VAL A 29 -6.78 10.33 -1.43
N PHE A 30 -6.84 10.14 -2.74
CA PHE A 30 -7.73 10.93 -3.59
C PHE A 30 -9.20 10.50 -3.50
N MET A 31 -9.47 9.21 -3.26
CA MET A 31 -10.83 8.76 -2.96
C MET A 31 -11.33 9.33 -1.63
N GLU A 32 -10.50 9.37 -0.57
CA GLU A 32 -10.85 10.00 0.71
C GLU A 32 -11.16 11.49 0.53
N GLN A 33 -10.34 12.20 -0.26
CA GLN A 33 -10.60 13.61 -0.60
C GLN A 33 -11.90 13.80 -1.40
N ALA A 34 -12.26 12.82 -2.23
CA ALA A 34 -13.52 12.78 -2.96
C ALA A 34 -14.70 12.27 -2.09
N GLY A 35 -14.50 12.06 -0.79
CA GLY A 35 -15.55 11.73 0.18
C GLY A 35 -15.80 10.23 0.38
N ALA A 36 -14.87 9.36 -0.02
CA ALA A 36 -14.99 7.92 0.18
C ALA A 36 -14.60 7.47 1.60
N ASP A 37 -15.34 6.51 2.17
CA ASP A 37 -15.05 5.87 3.46
C ASP A 37 -13.95 4.80 3.35
N ILE A 38 -12.74 5.22 3.02
CA ILE A 38 -11.65 4.31 2.66
C ILE A 38 -11.15 3.42 3.82
N ASP A 39 -11.42 3.79 5.08
CA ASP A 39 -11.05 2.96 6.23
C ASP A 39 -11.74 1.60 6.17
N ALA A 40 -12.95 1.53 5.60
CA ALA A 40 -13.68 0.28 5.42
C ALA A 40 -13.01 -0.68 4.44
N LEU A 41 -12.19 -0.20 3.50
CA LEU A 41 -11.41 -1.02 2.56
C LEU A 41 -10.31 -1.82 3.25
N LEU A 42 -9.86 -1.37 4.43
CA LEU A 42 -8.74 -1.97 5.14
C LEU A 42 -9.08 -3.29 5.85
N TYR A 43 -10.34 -3.75 5.77
CA TYR A 43 -10.76 -5.04 6.32
C TYR A 43 -9.93 -6.23 5.76
N SER A 44 -9.38 -6.09 4.56
CA SER A 44 -8.54 -7.12 3.92
C SER A 44 -7.04 -6.93 4.15
N ALA A 45 -6.62 -5.90 4.89
CA ALA A 45 -5.20 -5.62 5.11
C ALA A 45 -4.51 -6.67 6.00
N PHE A 46 -5.27 -7.41 6.82
CA PHE A 46 -4.75 -8.47 7.68
C PHE A 46 -4.45 -9.74 6.87
N VAL A 47 -3.20 -9.88 6.44
CA VAL A 47 -2.69 -11.04 5.69
C VAL A 47 -1.87 -11.96 6.58
N SER A 48 -1.79 -13.24 6.25
CA SER A 48 -0.97 -14.18 7.02
C SER A 48 0.52 -13.95 6.77
N SER A 49 1.34 -14.23 7.78
CA SER A 49 2.79 -14.20 7.63
C SER A 49 3.29 -15.28 6.68
N ASP A 50 2.58 -16.40 6.58
CA ASP A 50 2.81 -17.44 5.57
C ASP A 50 2.62 -16.95 4.14
N GLN A 51 1.56 -16.17 3.87
CA GLN A 51 1.35 -15.59 2.54
C GLN A 51 2.52 -14.65 2.18
N ILE A 52 2.99 -13.84 3.14
CA ILE A 52 4.15 -12.96 2.94
C ILE A 52 5.42 -13.79 2.67
N PHE A 53 5.62 -14.88 3.41
CA PHE A 53 6.72 -15.82 3.19
C PHE A 53 6.69 -16.42 1.78
N ASP A 54 5.55 -16.97 1.37
CA ASP A 54 5.40 -17.63 0.08
C ASP A 54 5.65 -16.65 -1.08
N GLU A 55 5.12 -15.42 -1.01
CA GLU A 55 5.27 -14.42 -2.07
C GLU A 55 6.71 -13.86 -2.15
N THR A 56 7.30 -13.50 -1.00
CA THR A 56 8.56 -12.73 -0.99
C THR A 56 9.82 -13.58 -0.88
N LEU A 57 9.75 -14.72 -0.19
CA LEU A 57 10.90 -15.61 0.00
C LEU A 57 10.87 -16.78 -0.98
N CYS A 58 9.71 -17.39 -1.27
CA CYS A 58 9.62 -18.49 -2.21
C CYS A 58 9.41 -18.02 -3.66
N GLY A 59 8.48 -17.08 -3.86
CA GLY A 59 8.18 -16.51 -5.18
C GLY A 59 9.16 -15.45 -5.64
N GLU A 60 9.97 -14.90 -4.73
CA GLU A 60 10.90 -13.79 -4.97
C GLU A 60 10.23 -12.56 -5.62
N ALA A 61 8.91 -12.41 -5.42
CA ALA A 61 8.16 -11.29 -5.94
C ALA A 61 8.62 -10.00 -5.22
N PRO A 62 8.83 -8.90 -5.95
CA PRO A 62 9.15 -7.64 -5.32
C PRO A 62 7.98 -7.22 -4.43
N LYS A 63 8.30 -6.61 -3.28
CA LYS A 63 7.30 -6.11 -2.32
C LYS A 63 6.08 -5.41 -2.93
N TYR A 64 6.30 -4.58 -3.96
CA TYR A 64 5.23 -3.79 -4.60
C TYR A 64 4.29 -4.61 -5.50
N ALA A 65 4.65 -5.86 -5.81
CA ALA A 65 3.80 -6.82 -6.50
C ALA A 65 2.95 -7.67 -5.52
N PHE A 66 3.09 -7.48 -4.20
CA PHE A 66 2.36 -8.26 -3.22
C PHE A 66 0.83 -8.15 -3.43
N PRO A 67 0.11 -9.27 -3.52
CA PRO A 67 -1.32 -9.25 -3.78
C PRO A 67 -2.07 -8.73 -2.55
N THR A 68 -2.91 -7.71 -2.77
CA THR A 68 -3.79 -7.16 -1.74
C THR A 68 -5.17 -6.88 -2.30
N ASP A 69 -6.18 -7.25 -1.52
CA ASP A 69 -7.60 -7.10 -1.87
C ASP A 69 -8.15 -5.70 -1.54
N CYS A 70 -7.36 -4.81 -0.93
CA CYS A 70 -7.86 -3.51 -0.42
C CYS A 70 -8.51 -2.64 -1.50
N LEU A 71 -8.13 -2.80 -2.78
CA LEU A 71 -8.71 -2.09 -3.92
C LEU A 71 -9.19 -3.05 -5.02
N ASN A 72 -9.71 -4.22 -4.64
CA ASN A 72 -10.43 -5.07 -5.58
C ASN A 72 -11.86 -4.55 -5.80
N ASP A 73 -12.56 -5.10 -6.79
CA ASP A 73 -13.89 -4.61 -7.18
C ASP A 73 -14.95 -4.82 -6.09
N GLU A 74 -14.84 -5.89 -5.29
CA GLU A 74 -15.75 -6.13 -4.15
C GLU A 74 -15.55 -5.08 -3.04
N GLY A 75 -14.29 -4.76 -2.72
CA GLY A 75 -13.94 -3.74 -1.73
C GLY A 75 -14.37 -2.35 -2.18
N LEU A 76 -14.13 -1.98 -3.44
CA LEU A 76 -14.60 -0.71 -3.97
C LEU A 76 -16.14 -0.63 -3.93
N ALA A 77 -16.84 -1.69 -4.35
CA ALA A 77 -18.30 -1.72 -4.33
C ALA A 77 -18.87 -1.62 -2.91
N LEU A 78 -18.17 -2.12 -1.89
CA LEU A 78 -18.54 -1.98 -0.47
C LEU A 78 -18.68 -0.50 -0.06
N ILE A 79 -17.78 0.37 -0.52
CA ILE A 79 -17.80 1.81 -0.20
C ILE A 79 -18.57 2.63 -1.25
N GLY A 80 -19.23 1.98 -2.20
CA GLY A 80 -19.97 2.65 -3.28
C GLY A 80 -19.12 3.22 -4.40
N TRP A 81 -17.92 2.67 -4.61
CA TRP A 81 -17.01 3.05 -5.69
C TRP A 81 -16.79 1.90 -6.67
N GLN A 82 -16.25 2.22 -7.84
CA GLN A 82 -15.66 1.22 -8.73
C GLN A 82 -14.41 1.79 -9.40
N GLN A 83 -13.58 0.91 -9.94
CA GLN A 83 -12.46 1.28 -10.79
C GLN A 83 -12.68 0.85 -12.24
N THR A 84 -11.97 1.50 -13.15
CA THR A 84 -11.81 1.05 -14.53
C THR A 84 -10.36 1.30 -14.95
N ILE A 85 -9.76 0.31 -15.61
CA ILE A 85 -8.38 0.37 -16.08
C ILE A 85 -8.42 0.39 -17.62
N SER A 86 -8.03 1.51 -18.20
CA SER A 86 -7.92 1.68 -19.65
C SER A 86 -6.45 1.55 -20.05
N LYS A 87 -6.12 0.55 -20.88
CA LYS A 87 -4.82 0.46 -21.54
C LYS A 87 -4.88 1.27 -22.82
N CYS A 88 -3.99 2.25 -22.98
CA CYS A 88 -3.95 3.13 -24.15
C CYS A 88 -2.58 3.03 -24.82
N ASN A 89 -2.52 3.21 -26.14
CA ASN A 89 -1.26 3.16 -26.88
C ASN A 89 -0.51 4.50 -26.83
N SER A 90 -1.23 5.60 -26.65
CA SER A 90 -0.65 6.94 -26.54
C SER A 90 -1.36 7.81 -25.50
N PHE A 91 -0.69 8.89 -25.08
CA PHE A 91 -1.28 9.88 -24.18
C PHE A 91 -2.48 10.59 -24.80
N ASP A 92 -2.46 10.82 -26.12
CA ASP A 92 -3.59 11.40 -26.84
C ASP A 92 -4.84 10.51 -26.79
N GLU A 93 -4.69 9.18 -26.88
CA GLU A 93 -5.80 8.23 -26.67
C GLU A 93 -6.32 8.27 -25.22
N ALA A 94 -5.43 8.46 -24.25
CA ALA A 94 -5.76 8.51 -22.83
C ALA A 94 -6.48 9.81 -22.42
N ARG A 95 -6.25 10.91 -23.14
CA ARG A 95 -6.69 12.27 -22.77
C ARG A 95 -8.18 12.36 -22.46
N ALA A 96 -9.04 11.85 -23.34
CA ALA A 96 -10.50 11.88 -23.13
C ALA A 96 -10.95 11.09 -21.88
N THR A 97 -10.24 10.00 -21.55
CA THR A 97 -10.50 9.23 -20.32
C THR A 97 -10.09 10.02 -19.07
N ILE A 98 -8.93 10.69 -19.13
CA ILE A 98 -8.42 11.53 -18.04
C ILE A 98 -9.37 12.70 -17.80
N GLU A 99 -9.71 13.47 -18.83
CA GLU A 99 -10.60 14.63 -18.72
C GLU A 99 -11.97 14.25 -18.15
N LYS A 100 -12.54 13.12 -18.59
CA LYS A 100 -13.77 12.60 -18.00
C LYS A 100 -13.60 12.26 -16.51
N ALA A 101 -12.51 11.61 -16.14
CA ALA A 101 -12.25 11.25 -14.75
C ALA A 101 -12.07 12.47 -13.84
N LEU A 102 -11.41 13.52 -14.33
CA LEU A 102 -11.29 14.80 -13.62
C LEU A 102 -12.66 15.45 -13.39
N ASN A 103 -13.55 15.41 -14.39
CA ASN A 103 -14.92 15.93 -14.25
C ASN A 103 -15.77 15.09 -13.28
N ASP A 104 -15.67 13.75 -13.36
CA ASP A 104 -16.52 12.83 -12.59
C ASP A 104 -16.09 12.68 -11.12
N SER A 105 -14.77 12.65 -10.87
CA SER A 105 -14.20 12.26 -9.58
C SER A 105 -13.10 13.20 -9.05
N GLY A 106 -12.66 14.16 -9.87
CA GLY A 106 -11.60 15.10 -9.51
C GLY A 106 -10.18 14.57 -9.68
N PHE A 107 -9.99 13.32 -10.12
CA PHE A 107 -8.65 12.77 -10.34
C PHE A 107 -8.59 11.59 -11.31
N ALA A 108 -7.40 11.32 -11.85
CA ALA A 108 -7.08 10.10 -12.59
C ALA A 108 -5.68 9.60 -12.19
N VAL A 109 -5.49 8.29 -12.05
CA VAL A 109 -4.16 7.73 -11.80
C VAL A 109 -3.54 7.29 -13.12
N LEU A 110 -2.40 7.86 -13.46
CA LEU A 110 -1.67 7.60 -14.69
C LEU A 110 -0.45 6.74 -14.41
N MET A 111 -0.31 5.63 -15.14
CA MET A 111 0.88 4.78 -15.09
C MET A 111 1.85 5.18 -16.20
N GLY A 112 3.14 5.27 -15.88
CA GLY A 112 4.17 5.62 -16.85
C GLY A 112 5.59 5.43 -16.30
N SER A 113 6.54 6.24 -16.78
CA SER A 113 7.97 6.13 -16.42
C SER A 113 8.52 7.38 -15.75
N VAL A 114 9.06 7.25 -14.53
CA VAL A 114 9.67 8.37 -13.76
C VAL A 114 10.82 9.09 -14.46
N PHE A 115 11.41 8.48 -15.48
CA PHE A 115 12.51 9.01 -16.27
C PHE A 115 12.29 10.45 -16.75
N TYR A 116 11.02 10.86 -16.95
CA TYR A 116 10.64 12.13 -17.54
C TYR A 116 10.33 13.25 -16.52
N PHE A 117 10.32 12.96 -15.23
CA PHE A 117 9.95 13.96 -14.21
C PHE A 117 11.13 14.42 -13.36
N ALA A 118 11.49 15.69 -13.50
CA ALA A 118 12.66 16.31 -12.86
C ALA A 118 12.65 16.30 -11.32
N HIS A 119 11.49 16.12 -10.70
CA HIS A 119 11.38 16.04 -9.24
C HIS A 119 11.77 14.67 -8.67
N ASN A 120 11.80 13.62 -9.51
CA ASN A 120 12.16 12.27 -9.10
C ASN A 120 13.68 12.07 -9.13
N PRO A 121 14.28 11.38 -8.15
CA PRO A 121 15.72 11.06 -8.14
C PRO A 121 16.21 10.34 -9.41
N GLU A 122 15.34 9.55 -10.03
CA GLU A 122 15.61 8.73 -11.21
C GLU A 122 15.49 9.49 -12.54
N TYR A 123 15.20 10.79 -12.50
CA TYR A 123 15.07 11.64 -13.69
C TYR A 123 16.27 11.49 -14.62
N ARG A 124 16.00 11.08 -15.87
CA ARG A 124 16.97 10.79 -16.93
C ARG A 124 18.06 9.76 -16.57
N GLN A 125 17.87 8.97 -15.53
CA GLN A 125 18.81 7.94 -15.10
C GLN A 125 18.28 6.54 -15.40
N GLU A 126 17.02 6.27 -15.08
CA GLU A 126 16.44 4.93 -15.21
C GLU A 126 14.95 4.96 -15.58
N HIS A 127 14.52 4.01 -16.42
CA HIS A 127 13.12 3.80 -16.73
C HIS A 127 12.48 2.85 -15.72
N LEU A 128 11.88 3.41 -14.66
CA LEU A 128 11.08 2.66 -13.70
C LEU A 128 9.59 2.90 -13.91
N ASN A 129 8.79 1.84 -13.83
CA ASN A 129 7.33 1.94 -13.82
C ASN A 129 6.87 2.68 -12.57
N HIS A 130 5.99 3.66 -12.75
CA HIS A 130 5.52 4.50 -11.66
C HIS A 130 4.09 4.98 -11.91
N SER A 131 3.45 5.49 -10.87
CA SER A 131 2.13 6.09 -10.95
C SER A 131 2.15 7.52 -10.45
N ILE A 132 1.41 8.38 -11.13
CA ILE A 132 1.11 9.75 -10.68
C ILE A 132 -0.41 9.95 -10.64
N VAL A 133 -0.86 10.98 -9.95
CA VAL A 133 -2.26 11.38 -9.98
C VAL A 133 -2.41 12.70 -10.70
N LEU A 134 -3.19 12.75 -11.78
CA LEU A 134 -3.60 13.99 -12.41
C LEU A 134 -4.86 14.51 -11.71
N THR A 135 -4.90 15.80 -11.40
CA THR A 135 -6.04 16.43 -10.70
C THR A 135 -6.63 17.62 -11.44
N ASP A 136 -5.86 18.28 -12.30
CA ASP A 136 -6.34 19.45 -13.04
C ASP A 136 -5.49 19.71 -14.29
N GLN A 137 -6.03 20.50 -15.22
CA GLN A 137 -5.29 21.10 -16.32
C GLN A 137 -5.38 22.63 -16.20
N ALA A 138 -4.23 23.25 -16.02
CA ALA A 138 -4.13 24.69 -15.89
C ALA A 138 -4.42 25.42 -17.22
N PRO A 139 -4.78 26.72 -17.18
CA PRO A 139 -5.11 27.50 -18.39
C PRO A 139 -3.98 27.61 -19.41
N ASP A 140 -2.72 27.41 -19.00
CA ASP A 140 -1.55 27.39 -19.86
C ASP A 140 -1.29 26.03 -20.53
N GLY A 141 -2.20 25.06 -20.33
CA GLY A 141 -2.10 23.70 -20.85
C GLY A 141 -1.21 22.77 -20.02
N SER A 142 -0.61 23.25 -18.91
CA SER A 142 0.14 22.39 -18.00
C SER A 142 -0.79 21.52 -17.15
N TRP A 143 -0.36 20.32 -16.83
CA TRP A 143 -1.08 19.41 -15.93
C TRP A 143 -0.66 19.65 -14.50
N VAL A 144 -1.63 19.68 -13.60
CA VAL A 144 -1.41 19.57 -12.16
C VAL A 144 -1.41 18.08 -11.82
N LEU A 145 -0.28 17.60 -11.32
CA LEU A 145 -0.12 16.23 -10.89
C LEU A 145 0.33 16.14 -9.44
N HIS A 146 0.05 15.02 -8.80
CA HIS A 146 0.51 14.72 -7.46
C HIS A 146 1.36 13.46 -7.47
N ASP A 147 2.53 13.55 -6.87
CA ASP A 147 3.51 12.48 -6.78
C ASP A 147 4.33 12.58 -5.49
N ASP A 148 5.03 11.52 -5.12
CA ASP A 148 5.92 11.52 -3.97
C ASP A 148 7.18 12.33 -4.23
N ASP A 149 7.53 13.18 -3.27
CA ASP A 149 8.85 13.79 -3.19
C ASP A 149 9.90 12.77 -2.71
N PRO A 150 11.20 13.11 -2.72
CA PRO A 150 12.25 12.23 -2.22
C PRO A 150 12.12 11.84 -0.74
N MET A 151 11.38 12.64 0.05
CA MET A 151 11.02 12.35 1.44
C MET A 151 9.74 11.52 1.55
N THR A 152 9.23 11.05 0.42
CA THR A 152 8.04 10.20 0.27
C THR A 152 6.72 10.90 0.59
N ALA A 153 6.73 12.24 0.60
CA ALA A 153 5.56 13.07 0.80
C ALA A 153 4.84 13.37 -0.53
N LEU A 154 3.51 13.25 -0.63
CA LEU A 154 2.78 13.57 -1.86
C LEU A 154 2.71 15.08 -2.00
N ARG A 155 3.29 15.59 -3.07
CA ARG A 155 3.34 17.00 -3.38
C ARG A 155 2.64 17.25 -4.72
N PRO A 156 1.99 18.42 -4.86
CA PRO A 156 1.56 18.89 -6.16
C PRO A 156 2.76 19.36 -6.97
N TYR A 157 2.75 19.03 -8.26
CA TYR A 157 3.70 19.49 -9.27
C TYR A 157 2.93 19.98 -10.50
N ARG A 158 3.62 20.77 -11.33
CA ARG A 158 3.10 21.21 -12.63
C ARG A 158 4.07 20.80 -13.72
N TYR A 159 3.56 20.10 -14.73
CA TYR A 159 4.33 19.67 -15.88
C TYR A 159 3.63 20.09 -17.19
N PRO A 160 4.38 20.54 -18.20
CA PRO A 160 3.81 20.81 -19.51
C PRO A 160 3.28 19.51 -20.14
N ASP A 161 2.32 19.65 -21.05
CA ASP A 161 1.65 18.51 -21.72
C ASP A 161 2.64 17.49 -22.32
N HIS A 162 3.70 17.97 -22.97
CA HIS A 162 4.70 17.10 -23.62
C HIS A 162 5.50 16.24 -22.62
N ASP A 163 5.72 16.69 -21.39
CA ASP A 163 6.42 15.90 -20.37
C ASP A 163 5.51 14.80 -19.81
N VAL A 164 4.22 15.10 -19.62
CA VAL A 164 3.23 14.10 -19.21
C VAL A 164 2.99 13.07 -20.32
N ALA A 165 2.94 13.54 -21.57
CA ALA A 165 2.88 12.66 -22.74
C ALA A 165 4.12 11.74 -22.80
N ALA A 166 5.33 12.27 -22.63
CA ALA A 166 6.55 11.47 -22.63
C ALA A 166 6.60 10.47 -21.46
N PHE A 167 6.13 10.87 -20.27
CA PHE A 167 5.94 9.98 -19.13
C PHE A 167 5.04 8.79 -19.48
N PHE A 168 3.92 9.02 -20.17
CA PHE A 168 2.96 7.99 -20.53
C PHE A 168 3.41 7.14 -21.73
N ASP A 169 3.95 7.76 -22.78
CA ASP A 169 4.35 7.14 -24.06
C ASP A 169 5.68 6.39 -23.97
N ASN A 170 5.96 5.77 -22.83
CA ASN A 170 7.18 5.04 -22.53
C ASN A 170 7.05 3.53 -22.88
N ASN A 171 8.13 2.75 -22.88
CA ASN A 171 8.07 1.32 -23.26
C ASN A 171 7.51 0.37 -22.18
N GLY A 172 7.09 0.90 -21.03
CA GLY A 172 6.54 0.17 -19.89
C GLY A 172 5.01 0.17 -19.86
N THR A 173 4.45 0.28 -18.66
CA THR A 173 3.00 0.21 -18.46
C THR A 173 2.32 1.51 -18.89
N ARG A 174 1.45 1.44 -19.90
CA ARG A 174 0.60 2.54 -20.37
C ARG A 174 -0.85 2.31 -19.98
N ALA A 175 -1.24 2.86 -18.83
CA ALA A 175 -2.60 2.66 -18.32
C ALA A 175 -3.11 3.88 -17.56
N VAL A 176 -4.39 4.16 -17.71
CA VAL A 176 -5.15 5.11 -16.90
C VAL A 176 -6.06 4.30 -15.98
N ARG A 177 -6.01 4.58 -14.69
CA ARG A 177 -6.98 4.06 -13.71
C ARG A 177 -7.90 5.19 -13.30
N VAL A 178 -9.20 4.95 -13.45
CA VAL A 178 -10.27 5.88 -13.10
C VAL A 178 -11.10 5.27 -11.99
N PHE A 179 -11.50 6.11 -11.04
CA PHE A 179 -12.38 5.74 -9.95
C PHE A 179 -13.66 6.56 -10.07
N ARG A 180 -14.82 5.93 -9.84
CA ARG A 180 -16.09 6.65 -9.83
C ARG A 180 -16.99 6.15 -8.71
N ALA A 181 -17.73 7.07 -8.10
CA ALA A 181 -18.85 6.71 -7.24
C ALA A 181 -19.96 6.05 -8.09
N ILE A 182 -20.54 4.97 -7.57
CA ILE A 182 -21.65 4.23 -8.20
C ILE A 182 -22.88 4.15 -7.30
N SER A 183 -22.70 4.39 -6.01
CA SER A 183 -23.76 4.47 -5.01
C SER A 183 -23.26 5.28 -3.83
N SER A 184 -24.18 5.74 -2.98
CA SER A 184 -23.85 6.47 -1.76
C SER A 184 -24.40 5.71 -0.55
N PRO A 185 -23.82 4.54 -0.21
CA PRO A 185 -24.22 3.83 1.00
C PRO A 185 -23.94 4.70 2.23
N THR A 186 -24.74 4.52 3.27
CA THR A 186 -24.52 5.22 4.53
C THR A 186 -23.28 4.67 5.25
N PRO A 187 -22.57 5.48 6.06
CA PRO A 187 -21.43 5.00 6.84
C PRO A 187 -21.74 3.78 7.71
N ASP A 188 -22.96 3.67 8.24
CA ASP A 188 -23.38 2.53 9.05
C ASP A 188 -23.52 1.24 8.23
N GLU A 189 -24.05 1.32 6.99
CA GLU A 189 -24.13 0.19 6.07
C GLU A 189 -22.74 -0.29 5.65
N ILE A 190 -21.86 0.65 5.29
CA ILE A 190 -20.46 0.37 4.93
C ILE A 190 -19.77 -0.33 6.10
N ASN A 191 -19.81 0.27 7.30
CA ASN A 191 -19.12 -0.26 8.46
C ASN A 191 -19.67 -1.63 8.89
N SER A 192 -20.99 -1.82 8.84
CA SER A 192 -21.62 -3.11 9.15
C SER A 192 -21.17 -4.23 8.21
N ARG A 193 -21.14 -3.95 6.90
CA ARG A 193 -20.68 -4.91 5.90
C ARG A 193 -19.18 -5.17 6.00
N ALA A 194 -18.36 -4.13 6.19
CA ALA A 194 -16.93 -4.25 6.37
C ALA A 194 -16.56 -5.10 7.59
N ARG A 195 -17.24 -4.89 8.74
CA ARG A 195 -17.11 -5.75 9.93
C ARG A 195 -17.47 -7.20 9.62
N SER A 196 -18.58 -7.44 8.94
CA SER A 196 -19.00 -8.80 8.56
C SER A 196 -17.98 -9.51 7.66
N LEU A 197 -17.41 -8.80 6.69
CA LEU A 197 -16.35 -9.30 5.82
C LEU A 197 -15.06 -9.59 6.60
N PHE A 198 -14.68 -8.70 7.52
CA PHE A 198 -13.54 -8.89 8.41
C PHE A 198 -13.72 -10.14 9.27
N THR A 199 -14.86 -10.28 9.97
CA THR A 199 -15.17 -11.46 10.79
C THR A 199 -15.11 -12.74 9.97
N ARG A 200 -15.66 -12.75 8.75
CA ARG A 200 -15.56 -13.91 7.86
C ARG A 200 -14.10 -14.23 7.52
N ARG A 201 -13.31 -13.23 7.17
CA ARG A 201 -11.90 -13.38 6.80
C ARG A 201 -11.05 -13.88 7.97
N THR A 202 -11.16 -13.24 9.14
CA THR A 202 -10.44 -13.70 10.35
C THR A 202 -10.90 -15.08 10.77
N SER A 203 -12.15 -15.46 10.48
CA SER A 203 -12.63 -16.79 10.82
C SER A 203 -12.03 -17.94 10.02
N GLN A 204 -11.58 -17.63 8.81
CA GLN A 204 -10.95 -18.55 7.88
C GLN A 204 -9.43 -18.38 7.86
N HIS A 205 -8.90 -17.46 8.66
CA HIS A 205 -7.48 -17.14 8.69
C HIS A 205 -6.68 -18.35 9.21
N ARG A 206 -5.62 -18.68 8.48
CA ARG A 206 -4.65 -19.72 8.84
C ARG A 206 -3.26 -19.13 8.66
N ASP A 207 -2.43 -19.29 9.67
CA ASP A 207 -1.07 -18.79 9.70
C ASP A 207 -0.25 -19.70 10.62
N ASP A 208 0.56 -20.57 10.03
CA ASP A 208 1.52 -21.44 10.73
C ASP A 208 2.73 -20.64 11.23
N MET A 209 2.82 -19.36 10.84
CA MET A 209 3.85 -18.41 11.22
C MET A 209 5.25 -18.80 10.76
N ARG A 210 5.39 -19.44 9.59
CA ARG A 210 6.67 -19.95 9.07
C ARG A 210 7.72 -18.86 8.91
N LEU A 211 7.30 -17.66 8.50
CA LEU A 211 8.16 -16.48 8.41
C LEU A 211 8.92 -16.21 9.73
N LEU A 212 8.25 -16.45 10.86
CA LEU A 212 8.76 -16.16 12.19
C LEU A 212 9.38 -17.39 12.86
N SER A 213 8.79 -18.58 12.69
CA SER A 213 9.26 -19.81 13.33
C SER A 213 10.54 -20.33 12.68
N ASP A 214 10.68 -20.20 11.37
CA ASP A 214 11.75 -20.83 10.61
C ASP A 214 12.89 -19.85 10.30
N ILE A 215 12.88 -18.69 10.96
CA ILE A 215 13.78 -17.58 10.65
C ILE A 215 15.25 -17.98 10.68
N ARG A 216 15.63 -18.91 11.57
CA ARG A 216 17.00 -19.41 11.65
C ARG A 216 17.39 -20.18 10.39
N ALA A 217 16.52 -21.06 9.91
CA ALA A 217 16.74 -21.82 8.68
C ALA A 217 16.75 -20.88 7.46
N ILE A 218 15.81 -19.94 7.39
CA ILE A 218 15.75 -18.93 6.31
C ILE A 218 17.04 -18.09 6.26
N ALA A 219 17.50 -17.62 7.42
CA ALA A 219 18.66 -16.76 7.55
C ALA A 219 20.01 -17.44 7.25
N THR A 220 20.05 -18.77 7.33
CA THR A 220 21.26 -19.60 7.17
C THR A 220 21.22 -20.50 5.94
N ASP A 221 20.28 -20.27 5.03
CA ASP A 221 20.15 -21.03 3.78
C ASP A 221 21.49 -21.03 3.01
N PRO A 222 22.15 -22.19 2.86
CA PRO A 222 23.44 -22.28 2.19
C PRO A 222 23.37 -21.97 0.69
N HIS A 223 22.17 -21.96 0.10
CA HIS A 223 21.96 -21.69 -1.32
C HIS A 223 21.77 -20.21 -1.64
N ARG A 224 21.60 -19.35 -0.62
CA ARG A 224 21.37 -17.91 -0.80
C ARG A 224 22.48 -17.08 -0.17
N ARG A 225 22.88 -16.00 -0.83
CA ARG A 225 23.85 -15.06 -0.24
C ARG A 225 23.16 -14.27 0.88
N LEU A 226 23.87 -14.00 1.97
CA LEU A 226 23.34 -13.25 3.11
C LEU A 226 22.67 -11.92 2.71
N HIS A 227 23.26 -11.20 1.74
CA HIS A 227 22.67 -9.97 1.21
C HIS A 227 21.28 -10.20 0.58
N GLN A 228 21.12 -11.26 -0.21
CA GLN A 228 19.84 -11.60 -0.82
C GLN A 228 18.80 -11.96 0.25
N VAL A 229 19.19 -12.81 1.21
CA VAL A 229 18.32 -13.20 2.34
C VAL A 229 17.89 -11.98 3.15
N ALA A 230 18.83 -11.10 3.49
CA ALA A 230 18.55 -9.86 4.21
C ALA A 230 17.59 -8.96 3.44
N ARG A 231 17.75 -8.81 2.12
CA ARG A 231 16.84 -8.04 1.27
C ARG A 231 15.42 -8.62 1.29
N HIS A 232 15.28 -9.94 1.08
CA HIS A 232 13.96 -10.58 1.09
C HIS A 232 13.30 -10.45 2.47
N LEU A 233 14.01 -10.75 3.56
CA LEU A 233 13.50 -10.58 4.92
C LEU A 233 13.13 -9.12 5.23
N ARG A 234 13.92 -8.14 4.76
CA ARG A 234 13.59 -6.71 4.89
C ARG A 234 12.25 -6.39 4.22
N GLU A 235 11.99 -6.94 3.04
CA GLU A 235 10.74 -6.78 2.32
C GLU A 235 9.58 -7.51 3.01
N SER A 236 9.78 -8.73 3.48
CA SER A 236 8.79 -9.51 4.24
C SER A 236 8.36 -8.78 5.51
N PHE A 237 9.31 -8.31 6.32
CA PHE A 237 9.00 -7.58 7.55
C PHE A 237 8.43 -6.18 7.29
N SER A 238 8.74 -5.56 6.14
CA SER A 238 8.04 -4.37 5.68
C SER A 238 6.56 -4.68 5.44
N LEU A 239 6.24 -5.70 4.63
CA LEU A 239 4.84 -6.08 4.36
C LEU A 239 4.08 -6.42 5.63
N LEU A 240 4.68 -7.21 6.52
CA LEU A 240 4.04 -7.58 7.79
C LEU A 240 3.74 -6.34 8.62
N SER A 241 4.74 -5.46 8.77
CA SER A 241 4.58 -4.20 9.50
C SER A 241 3.45 -3.33 8.94
N GLY A 242 3.36 -3.19 7.61
CA GLY A 242 2.30 -2.39 7.01
C GLY A 242 0.93 -3.04 6.99
N SER A 243 0.86 -4.36 6.83
CA SER A 243 -0.37 -5.15 6.98
C SER A 243 -0.98 -4.89 8.37
N ARG A 244 -0.18 -5.01 9.43
CA ARG A 244 -0.63 -4.79 10.80
C ARG A 244 -1.03 -3.34 11.05
N SER A 245 -0.23 -2.36 10.62
CA SER A 245 -0.56 -0.94 10.79
C SER A 245 -1.89 -0.55 10.11
N LEU A 246 -2.14 -1.01 8.89
CA LEU A 246 -3.41 -0.76 8.20
C LEU A 246 -4.59 -1.50 8.86
N SER A 247 -4.37 -2.71 9.36
CA SER A 247 -5.39 -3.46 10.10
C SER A 247 -5.71 -2.81 11.44
N ALA A 248 -4.73 -2.21 12.12
CA ALA A 248 -4.94 -1.45 13.35
C ALA A 248 -5.83 -0.23 13.10
N ARG A 249 -5.62 0.47 11.97
CA ARG A 249 -6.49 1.58 11.54
C ARG A 249 -7.93 1.11 11.30
N PHE A 250 -8.13 -0.02 10.61
CA PHE A 250 -9.46 -0.63 10.45
C PHE A 250 -10.14 -0.91 11.80
N LEU A 251 -9.42 -1.55 12.72
CA LEU A 251 -9.93 -1.88 14.05
C LEU A 251 -10.34 -0.61 14.83
N ARG A 252 -9.54 0.46 14.75
CA ARG A 252 -9.85 1.75 15.38
C ARG A 252 -11.06 2.44 14.78
N CYS A 253 -11.08 2.61 13.46
CA CYS A 253 -12.04 3.47 12.78
C CYS A 253 -13.39 2.78 12.53
N VAL A 254 -13.38 1.48 12.20
CA VAL A 254 -14.56 0.74 11.71
C VAL A 254 -15.10 -0.23 12.77
N VAL A 255 -14.22 -1.00 13.42
CA VAL A 255 -14.62 -1.95 14.48
C VAL A 255 -14.83 -1.25 15.82
N ARG A 256 -14.06 -0.18 16.07
CA ARG A 256 -13.96 0.54 17.35
C ARG A 256 -13.41 -0.31 18.49
N ASP A 257 -12.49 -1.21 18.16
CA ASP A 257 -11.74 -2.02 19.14
C ASP A 257 -10.33 -1.44 19.31
N GLN A 258 -10.19 -0.58 20.32
CA GLN A 258 -8.92 0.11 20.60
C GLN A 258 -7.86 -0.83 21.18
N ASP A 259 -8.26 -1.85 21.93
CA ASP A 259 -7.32 -2.74 22.63
C ASP A 259 -6.63 -3.67 21.63
N THR A 260 -7.40 -4.27 20.72
CA THR A 260 -6.83 -5.09 19.64
C THR A 260 -6.10 -4.24 18.63
N ALA A 261 -6.56 -3.01 18.33
CA ALA A 261 -5.81 -2.08 17.50
C ALA A 261 -4.43 -1.75 18.10
N THR A 262 -4.34 -1.56 19.41
CA THR A 262 -3.07 -1.27 20.10
C THR A 262 -2.11 -2.47 20.05
N LEU A 263 -2.63 -3.69 20.24
CA LEU A 263 -1.81 -4.91 20.09
C LEU A 263 -1.31 -5.08 18.64
N MET A 264 -2.17 -4.78 17.66
CA MET A 264 -1.85 -4.81 16.24
C MET A 264 -0.75 -3.77 15.90
N ASP A 265 -0.85 -2.54 16.42
CA ASP A 265 0.19 -1.51 16.27
C ASP A 265 1.54 -1.97 16.88
N ALA A 266 1.50 -2.61 18.05
CA ALA A 266 2.71 -3.17 18.66
C ALA A 266 3.36 -4.28 17.81
N CYS A 267 2.56 -5.13 17.16
CA CYS A 267 3.06 -6.11 16.18
C CYS A 267 3.72 -5.40 14.98
N ALA A 268 3.07 -4.34 14.48
CA ALA A 268 3.60 -3.54 13.38
C ALA A 268 4.96 -2.92 13.72
N GLU A 269 5.13 -2.41 14.93
CA GLU A 269 6.40 -1.84 15.43
C GLU A 269 7.51 -2.89 15.56
N GLN A 270 7.22 -4.07 16.13
CA GLN A 270 8.22 -5.15 16.21
C GLN A 270 8.64 -5.65 14.82
N ALA A 271 7.71 -5.77 13.88
CA ALA A 271 8.03 -6.07 12.49
C ALA A 271 8.91 -4.97 11.86
N LEU A 272 8.66 -3.69 12.17
CA LEU A 272 9.50 -2.58 11.71
C LEU A 272 10.94 -2.67 12.28
N VAL A 273 11.09 -3.06 13.54
CA VAL A 273 12.40 -3.30 14.16
C VAL A 273 13.16 -4.40 13.43
N LEU A 274 12.49 -5.52 13.10
CA LEU A 274 13.07 -6.62 12.33
C LEU A 274 13.47 -6.16 10.91
N ARG A 275 12.61 -5.41 10.22
CA ARG A 275 12.91 -4.78 8.92
C ARG A 275 14.17 -3.92 8.98
N ASN A 276 14.30 -3.10 10.02
CA ASN A 276 15.47 -2.23 10.22
C ASN A 276 16.74 -3.02 10.59
N LEU A 277 16.60 -4.14 11.30
CA LEU A 277 17.71 -5.06 11.54
C LEU A 277 18.24 -5.63 10.21
N MET A 278 17.34 -6.10 9.34
CA MET A 278 17.71 -6.65 8.02
C MET A 278 18.36 -5.60 7.11
N MET A 279 17.89 -4.35 7.14
CA MET A 279 18.56 -3.25 6.45
C MET A 279 20.02 -3.09 6.90
N LYS A 280 20.30 -3.19 8.22
CA LYS A 280 21.68 -3.12 8.73
C LYS A 280 22.53 -4.32 8.29
N VAL A 281 21.92 -5.50 8.15
CA VAL A 281 22.61 -6.70 7.64
C VAL A 281 22.94 -6.54 6.15
N GLU A 282 22.00 -6.01 5.36
CA GLU A 282 22.18 -5.75 3.92
C GLU A 282 23.38 -4.82 3.65
N TYR A 283 23.50 -3.72 4.41
CA TYR A 283 24.63 -2.78 4.27
C TYR A 283 25.90 -3.18 5.02
N GLY A 284 25.77 -3.82 6.17
CA GLY A 284 26.89 -4.12 7.08
C GLY A 284 27.48 -5.52 6.94
N GLY A 285 26.80 -6.43 6.25
CA GLY A 285 27.25 -7.80 5.98
C GLY A 285 27.37 -8.70 7.22
N ARG A 286 26.79 -8.31 8.36
CA ARG A 286 26.87 -9.06 9.63
C ARG A 286 25.48 -9.29 10.21
N LEU A 287 25.15 -10.55 10.45
CA LEU A 287 23.90 -10.95 11.09
C LEU A 287 24.17 -11.51 12.49
N ASN A 288 23.50 -10.95 13.50
CA ASN A 288 23.38 -11.58 14.81
C ASN A 288 22.12 -12.46 14.79
N LEU A 289 22.33 -13.76 14.60
CA LEU A 289 21.27 -14.73 14.41
C LEU A 289 20.41 -14.92 15.67
N ASP A 290 21.04 -14.95 16.85
CA ASP A 290 20.32 -15.12 18.11
C ASP A 290 19.40 -13.93 18.39
N ARG A 291 19.87 -12.69 18.12
CA ARG A 291 19.04 -11.49 18.24
C ARG A 291 17.86 -11.50 17.28
N LEU A 292 18.06 -11.97 16.04
CA LEU A 292 17.01 -12.09 15.05
C LEU A 292 15.94 -13.09 15.51
N GLU A 293 16.37 -14.27 15.96
CA GLU A 293 15.49 -15.33 16.44
C GLU A 293 14.69 -14.91 17.67
N THR A 294 15.33 -14.30 18.69
CA THR A 294 14.63 -13.77 19.88
C THR A 294 13.52 -12.81 19.48
N ARG A 295 13.81 -11.86 18.57
CA ARG A 295 12.82 -10.88 18.10
C ARG A 295 11.67 -11.52 17.32
N CYS A 296 11.95 -12.55 16.52
CA CYS A 296 10.89 -13.28 15.81
C CYS A 296 10.02 -14.09 16.76
N LEU A 297 10.59 -14.70 17.80
CA LEU A 297 9.85 -15.38 18.85
C LEU A 297 8.96 -14.42 19.65
N GLU A 298 9.46 -13.23 19.99
CA GLU A 298 8.68 -12.15 20.61
C GLU A 298 7.48 -11.78 19.74
N LEU A 299 7.71 -11.45 18.47
CA LEU A 299 6.65 -11.09 17.52
C LEU A 299 5.65 -12.24 17.31
N ARG A 300 6.12 -13.49 17.24
CA ARG A 300 5.25 -14.68 17.11
C ARG A 300 4.29 -14.81 18.29
N GLY A 301 4.76 -14.56 19.50
CA GLY A 301 3.90 -14.57 20.70
C GLY A 301 2.82 -13.50 20.65
N MET A 302 3.16 -12.31 20.16
CA MET A 302 2.20 -11.21 19.96
C MET A 302 1.17 -11.52 18.88
N GLU A 303 1.60 -12.04 17.73
CA GLU A 303 0.72 -12.47 16.64
C GLU A 303 -0.23 -13.59 17.08
N SER A 304 0.25 -14.54 17.90
CA SER A 304 -0.59 -15.62 18.45
C SER A 304 -1.68 -15.04 19.36
N SER A 305 -1.31 -14.14 20.27
CA SER A 305 -2.25 -13.46 21.16
C SER A 305 -3.27 -12.62 20.38
N LEU A 306 -2.84 -12.01 19.27
CA LEU A 306 -3.70 -11.24 18.38
C LEU A 306 -4.72 -12.14 17.68
N LEU A 307 -4.29 -13.28 17.13
CA LEU A 307 -5.19 -14.24 16.48
C LEU A 307 -6.21 -14.82 17.46
N GLU A 308 -5.80 -15.10 18.69
CA GLU A 308 -6.72 -15.53 19.75
C GLU A 308 -7.82 -14.49 19.97
N ARG A 309 -7.49 -13.19 20.09
CA ARG A 309 -8.50 -12.12 20.24
C ARG A 309 -9.44 -12.02 19.04
N LEU A 310 -8.87 -11.97 17.83
CA LEU A 310 -9.63 -11.85 16.58
C LEU A 310 -10.57 -13.05 16.33
N THR A 311 -10.30 -14.20 16.96
CA THR A 311 -11.12 -15.41 16.83
C THR A 311 -12.03 -15.68 18.03
N MET A 312 -11.69 -15.21 19.24
CA MET A 312 -12.48 -15.39 20.46
C MET A 312 -13.65 -14.42 20.61
N GLU A 313 -13.61 -13.23 20.02
CA GLU A 313 -14.72 -12.25 20.06
C GLU A 313 -16.00 -12.70 19.33
N ARG A 314 -16.11 -13.99 18.97
CA ARG A 314 -17.29 -14.61 18.37
C ARG A 314 -18.45 -14.88 19.34
N HIS A 315 -18.36 -14.44 20.59
CA HIS A 315 -19.41 -14.68 21.60
C HIS A 315 -19.75 -13.46 22.46
N PRO A 316 -20.27 -12.36 21.91
CA PRO A 316 -21.30 -11.61 22.61
C PRO A 316 -22.63 -12.36 22.44
N ALA A 317 -23.21 -12.77 23.57
CA ALA A 317 -24.56 -13.32 23.67
C ALA A 317 -25.63 -12.32 23.21
#